data_AF-A0A8T4RV26-F1
#
_entry.id   AF-A0A8T4RV26-F1
#
_cell.length_a   1.000
_cell.length_b   1.000
_cell.length_c   1.000
_cell.angle_alpha   90.00
_cell.angle_beta   90.00
_cell.angle_gamma   90.00
#
_symmetry.space_group_name_H-M   'P 1'
#
loop_
_entity.id
_entity.type
_entity.pdbx_description
1 polymer ?
#
loop_
_entity_poly.entity_id
_entity_poly.type
_entity_poly.pdbx_seq_one_letter_code
_entity_poly.pdbx_strand_id
1 'polypeptide(L)'
;MEHNDQYFEGILQLRNPTKEIMRFVYSVQEKGGIRLVSKEKKVPNGYDLYFMSNKKLLNVGKMLKESFPGRLEVSSRLFSRNRQTSREVYRMSVLFRHFSIKKGDNINFKGDSMKILSLGEKILVQDIYTGKKYSIRYSDFERYSR
;
A
#
# COMPACT_ATOMS: atom_id res chain seq x y z
N MET A 1 -28.41 4.21 21.22
CA MET A 1 -28.13 4.24 19.76
C MET A 1 -26.94 3.33 19.54
N GLU A 2 -27.16 2.12 19.02
CA GLU A 2 -26.07 1.20 18.72
C GLU A 2 -25.17 1.82 17.63
N HIS A 3 -23.91 2.09 17.97
CA HIS A 3 -22.90 2.36 16.95
C HIS A 3 -22.75 1.08 16.12
N ASN A 4 -23.24 1.11 14.89
CA ASN A 4 -23.08 0.00 13.95
C ASN A 4 -21.61 -0.03 13.48
N ASP A 5 -20.73 -0.56 14.33
CA ASP A 5 -19.28 -0.69 14.15
C ASP A 5 -18.87 -1.55 12.92
N GLN A 6 -19.85 -2.00 12.14
CA GLN A 6 -19.66 -2.83 10.95
C GLN A 6 -19.64 -2.05 9.63
N TYR A 7 -20.08 -0.79 9.58
CA TYR A 7 -20.12 -0.05 8.32
C TYR A 7 -18.72 0.40 7.89
N PHE A 8 -18.35 0.06 6.64
CA PHE A 8 -17.15 0.55 5.97
C PHE A 8 -17.38 0.63 4.46
N GLU A 9 -16.72 1.59 3.83
CA GLU A 9 -16.78 1.82 2.39
C GLU A 9 -15.57 1.22 1.66
N GLY A 10 -14.42 1.16 2.33
CA GLY A 10 -13.22 0.59 1.74
C GLY A 10 -12.20 0.07 2.74
N ILE A 11 -11.16 -0.58 2.23
CA ILE A 11 -10.13 -1.23 3.03
C ILE A 11 -8.76 -0.71 2.58
N LEU A 12 -7.95 -0.22 3.52
CA LEU A 12 -6.52 -0.02 3.34
C LEU A 12 -5.78 -1.28 3.77
N GLN A 13 -5.13 -1.94 2.82
CA GLN A 13 -4.33 -3.12 3.04
C GLN A 13 -2.86 -2.70 3.06
N LEU A 14 -2.24 -2.73 4.23
CA LEU A 14 -0.82 -2.48 4.41
C LEU A 14 -0.08 -3.81 4.42
N ARG A 15 0.96 -3.95 3.59
CA ARG A 15 1.83 -5.13 3.53
C ARG A 15 3.28 -4.73 3.75
N ASN A 16 3.94 -5.51 4.60
CA ASN A 16 5.26 -5.25 5.16
C ASN A 16 5.41 -3.83 5.80
N PRO A 17 4.40 -3.28 6.51
CA PRO A 17 4.51 -1.93 7.02
C PRO A 17 5.56 -1.83 8.12
N THR A 18 6.34 -0.74 8.11
CA THR A 18 7.18 -0.36 9.25
C THR A 18 6.32 0.27 10.35
N LYS A 19 6.89 0.38 11.56
CA LYS A 19 6.23 1.11 12.66
C LYS A 19 5.94 2.57 12.29
N GLU A 20 6.79 3.17 11.45
CA GLU A 20 6.62 4.53 10.95
C GLU A 20 5.42 4.65 10.01
N ILE A 21 5.24 3.70 9.08
CA ILE A 21 4.06 3.66 8.20
C ILE A 21 2.77 3.56 9.02
N MET A 22 2.75 2.70 10.05
CA MET A 22 1.56 2.58 10.92
C MET A 22 1.27 3.91 11.63
N ARG A 23 2.28 4.54 12.25
CA ARG A 23 2.13 5.84 12.90
C ARG A 23 1.66 6.93 11.94
N PHE A 24 2.21 6.96 10.74
CA PHE A 24 1.79 7.88 9.69
C PHE A 24 0.29 7.75 9.41
N VAL A 25 -0.19 6.53 9.16
CA VAL A 25 -1.62 6.28 8.89
C VAL A 25 -2.49 6.76 10.04
N TYR A 26 -2.17 6.43 11.29
CA TYR A 26 -2.96 6.88 12.45
C TYR A 26 -2.94 8.41 12.61
N SER A 27 -1.79 9.06 12.44
CA SER A 27 -1.69 10.53 12.55
C SER A 27 -2.56 11.28 11.53
N VAL A 28 -2.75 10.71 10.33
CA VAL A 28 -3.62 11.28 9.30
C VAL A 28 -5.10 11.16 9.69
N GLN A 29 -5.46 10.19 10.54
CA GLN A 29 -6.82 10.05 11.07
C GLN A 29 -7.11 11.10 12.14
N GLU A 30 -6.17 11.29 13.06
CA GLU A 30 -6.32 12.20 14.21
C GLU A 30 -6.46 13.67 13.77
N LYS A 31 -5.71 14.09 12.75
CA LYS A 31 -5.80 15.45 12.19
C LYS A 31 -7.18 15.80 11.60
N GLY A 32 -8.06 14.81 11.39
CA GLY A 32 -9.40 15.01 10.85
C GLY A 32 -10.53 15.07 11.88
N GLY A 33 -10.25 14.85 13.18
CA GLY A 33 -11.26 14.88 14.25
C GLY A 33 -12.33 13.77 14.22
N ILE A 34 -12.29 12.88 13.22
CA ILE A 34 -13.25 11.79 13.03
C ILE A 34 -12.47 10.49 12.92
N ARG A 35 -12.84 9.48 13.71
CA ARG A 35 -12.29 8.12 13.60
C ARG A 35 -12.65 7.54 12.23
N LEU A 36 -11.68 7.52 11.31
CA LEU A 36 -11.89 7.04 9.94
C LEU A 36 -11.81 5.51 9.82
N VAL A 37 -11.12 4.85 10.75
CA VAL A 37 -11.01 3.38 10.79
C VAL A 37 -12.00 2.79 11.79
N SER A 38 -12.96 2.04 11.26
CA SER A 38 -13.97 1.31 12.04
C SER A 38 -13.40 0.03 12.63
N LYS A 39 -12.50 -0.63 11.90
CA LYS A 39 -11.92 -1.92 12.28
C LYS A 39 -10.48 -2.05 11.81
N GLU A 40 -9.67 -2.73 12.61
CA GLU A 40 -8.35 -3.20 12.24
C GLU A 40 -8.29 -4.72 12.29
N LYS A 41 -7.63 -5.33 11.32
CA LYS A 41 -7.39 -6.76 11.26
C LYS A 41 -5.94 -7.04 10.91
N LYS A 42 -5.21 -7.70 11.81
CA LYS A 42 -3.86 -8.18 11.55
C LYS A 42 -3.90 -9.37 10.59
N VAL A 43 -2.96 -9.40 9.65
CA VAL A 43 -2.73 -10.50 8.69
C VAL A 43 -1.24 -10.89 8.72
N PRO A 44 -0.82 -12.06 8.19
CA PRO A 44 0.55 -12.55 8.36
C PRO A 44 1.66 -11.57 7.99
N ASN A 45 1.44 -10.75 6.95
CA ASN A 45 2.41 -9.77 6.46
C ASN A 45 1.93 -8.32 6.58
N GLY A 46 1.02 -8.00 7.50
CA GLY A 46 0.61 -6.61 7.74
C GLY A 46 -0.77 -6.45 8.36
N TYR A 47 -1.51 -5.45 7.88
CA TYR A 47 -2.78 -5.02 8.48
C TYR A 47 -3.81 -4.64 7.41
N ASP A 48 -5.07 -4.93 7.69
CA ASP A 48 -6.22 -4.44 6.95
C ASP A 48 -6.98 -3.45 7.84
N LEU A 49 -7.07 -2.21 7.39
CA LEU A 49 -7.72 -1.10 8.08
C LEU A 49 -9.00 -0.73 7.32
N TYR A 50 -10.14 -0.80 7.99
CA TYR A 50 -11.45 -0.62 7.37
C TYR A 50 -11.88 0.83 7.49
N PHE A 51 -12.02 1.52 6.36
CA PHE A 51 -12.31 2.95 6.28
C PHE A 51 -13.80 3.21 6.04
N MET A 52 -14.35 4.19 6.74
CA MET A 52 -15.72 4.67 6.55
C MET A 52 -15.90 5.59 5.32
N SER A 53 -14.81 6.06 4.70
CA SER A 53 -14.88 6.98 3.55
C SER A 53 -13.88 6.59 2.45
N ASN A 54 -14.41 6.33 1.25
CA ASN A 54 -13.59 6.04 0.07
C ASN A 54 -12.65 7.21 -0.30
N LYS A 55 -13.15 8.45 -0.26
CA LYS A 55 -12.35 9.64 -0.59
C LYS A 55 -11.13 9.78 0.32
N LYS A 56 -11.32 9.58 1.64
CA LYS A 56 -10.22 9.64 2.61
C LYS A 56 -9.26 8.48 2.43
N LEU A 57 -9.77 7.27 2.18
CA LEU A 57 -8.95 6.09 1.89
C LEU A 57 -8.01 6.32 0.69
N LEU A 58 -8.50 6.88 -0.42
CA LEU A 58 -7.67 7.21 -1.59
C LEU A 58 -6.59 8.25 -1.27
N ASN A 59 -6.94 9.29 -0.51
CA ASN A 59 -5.98 10.31 -0.12
C ASN A 59 -4.87 9.70 0.75
N VAL A 60 -5.21 8.87 1.74
CA VAL A 60 -4.20 8.16 2.56
C VAL A 60 -3.31 7.28 1.69
N GLY A 61 -3.88 6.55 0.72
CA GLY A 61 -3.11 5.75 -0.22
C GLY A 61 -2.11 6.55 -1.05
N LYS A 62 -2.52 7.72 -1.56
CA LYS A 62 -1.63 8.63 -2.31
C LYS A 62 -0.49 9.15 -1.42
N MET A 63 -0.83 9.63 -0.24
CA MET A 63 0.15 10.14 0.73
C MET A 63 1.16 9.05 1.14
N LEU A 64 0.73 7.80 1.30
CA LEU A 64 1.63 6.67 1.56
C LEU A 64 2.63 6.46 0.42
N LYS A 65 2.16 6.47 -0.83
CA LYS A 65 3.01 6.32 -2.01
C LYS A 65 4.03 7.45 -2.15
N GLU A 66 3.67 8.67 -1.77
CA GLU A 66 4.56 9.83 -1.80
C GLU A 66 5.58 9.82 -0.66
N SER A 67 5.20 9.29 0.50
CA SER A 67 6.03 9.34 1.71
C SER A 67 6.95 8.14 1.89
N PHE A 68 6.58 6.97 1.37
CA PHE A 68 7.29 5.71 1.62
C PHE A 68 7.58 4.93 0.34
N PRO A 69 8.75 4.26 0.23
CA PRO A 69 9.02 3.38 -0.89
C PRO A 69 8.05 2.20 -0.86
N GLY A 70 7.31 2.01 -1.94
CA GLY A 70 6.28 1.00 -2.02
C GLY A 70 5.47 1.07 -3.29
N ARG A 71 4.59 0.10 -3.47
CA ARG A 71 3.62 0.06 -4.56
C ARG A 71 2.22 0.21 -4.03
N LEU A 72 1.45 1.08 -4.67
CA LEU A 72 0.03 1.30 -4.43
C LEU A 72 -0.79 0.65 -5.55
N GLU A 73 -1.73 -0.20 -5.19
CA GLU A 73 -2.73 -0.80 -6.08
C GLU A 73 -4.13 -0.42 -5.57
N VAL A 74 -4.99 0.06 -6.46
CA VAL A 74 -6.37 0.44 -6.13
C VAL A 74 -7.32 -0.42 -6.95
N SER A 75 -8.31 -1.00 -6.30
CA SER A 75 -9.36 -1.79 -6.95
C SER A 75 -10.72 -1.49 -6.33
N SER A 76 -11.78 -1.65 -7.11
CA SER A 76 -13.17 -1.52 -6.65
C SER A 76 -13.97 -2.74 -7.07
N ARG A 77 -14.95 -3.12 -6.26
CA ARG A 77 -15.88 -4.21 -6.54
C ARG A 77 -17.30 -3.74 -6.24
N LEU A 78 -18.26 -4.13 -7.08
CA LEU A 78 -19.67 -3.94 -6.79
C LEU A 78 -20.04 -4.72 -5.53
N PHE A 79 -20.51 -4.04 -4.50
CA PHE A 79 -20.90 -4.65 -3.23
C PHE A 79 -22.39 -4.90 -3.17
N SER A 80 -23.20 -3.91 -3.54
CA SER A 80 -24.66 -4.01 -3.52
C SER A 80 -25.28 -2.98 -4.45
N ARG A 81 -26.60 -3.04 -4.61
CA ARG A 81 -27.40 -1.99 -5.26
C ARG A 81 -28.38 -1.44 -4.23
N ASN A 82 -28.35 -0.13 -4.01
CA ASN A 82 -29.31 0.54 -3.15
C ASN A 82 -30.70 0.41 -3.81
N ARG A 83 -31.61 -0.30 -3.15
CA ARG A 83 -32.95 -0.61 -3.69
C ARG A 83 -33.86 0.61 -3.81
N GLN A 84 -33.63 1.65 -3.02
CA GLN A 84 -34.44 2.87 -3.03
C GLN A 84 -33.98 3.85 -4.12
N THR A 85 -32.65 4.01 -4.28
CA THR A 85 -32.08 4.97 -5.24
C THR A 85 -31.64 4.32 -6.54
N SER A 86 -31.74 2.99 -6.66
CA SER A 86 -31.20 2.17 -7.75
C SER A 86 -29.69 2.33 -8.01
N ARG A 87 -28.96 3.01 -7.12
CA ARG A 87 -27.52 3.29 -7.25
C ARG A 87 -26.68 2.07 -6.85
N GLU A 88 -25.61 1.84 -7.59
CA GLU A 88 -24.62 0.83 -7.25
C GLU A 88 -23.72 1.30 -6.10
N VAL A 89 -23.50 0.41 -5.13
CA VAL A 89 -22.63 0.63 -3.97
C VAL A 89 -21.37 -0.19 -4.18
N TYR A 90 -20.24 0.49 -4.30
CA TYR A 90 -18.93 -0.14 -4.49
C TYR A 90 -18.16 -0.21 -3.19
N ARG A 91 -17.45 -1.32 -2.97
CA ARG A 91 -16.41 -1.43 -1.96
C ARG A 91 -15.05 -1.28 -2.60
N MET A 92 -14.22 -0.41 -2.02
CA MET A 92 -12.88 -0.13 -2.54
C MET A 92 -11.80 -0.81 -1.72
N SER A 93 -10.75 -1.28 -2.37
CA SER A 93 -9.54 -1.78 -1.72
C SER A 93 -8.34 -0.98 -2.22
N VAL A 94 -7.56 -0.47 -1.28
CA VAL A 94 -6.29 0.21 -1.53
C VAL A 94 -5.20 -0.62 -0.88
N LEU A 95 -4.32 -1.20 -1.69
CA LEU A 95 -3.23 -2.05 -1.25
C LEU A 95 -1.91 -1.30 -1.37
N PHE A 96 -1.21 -1.13 -0.25
CA PHE A 96 0.14 -0.60 -0.20
C PHE A 96 1.12 -1.69 0.23
N ARG A 97 2.04 -2.07 -0.67
CA ARG A 97 3.16 -2.98 -0.36
C ARG A 97 4.41 -2.15 -0.16
N HIS A 98 4.90 -2.08 1.08
CA HIS A 98 6.15 -1.39 1.39
C HIS A 98 7.36 -2.23 0.92
N PHE A 99 8.37 -1.54 0.39
CA PHE A 99 9.65 -2.13 0.02
C PHE A 99 10.72 -1.72 1.03
N SER A 100 11.50 -2.69 1.51
CA SER A 100 12.64 -2.46 2.41
C SER A 100 13.88 -1.89 1.70
N ILE A 101 13.71 -1.39 0.48
CA ILE A 101 14.76 -0.85 -0.38
C ILE A 101 14.41 0.56 -0.80
N LYS A 102 15.43 1.38 -1.04
CA LYS A 102 15.30 2.74 -1.58
C LYS A 102 16.21 2.94 -2.78
N LYS A 103 15.94 4.02 -3.52
CA LYS A 103 16.83 4.48 -4.59
C LYS A 103 18.23 4.75 -4.02
N GLY A 104 19.24 4.26 -4.72
CA GLY A 104 20.65 4.41 -4.37
C GLY A 104 21.23 3.23 -3.58
N ASP A 105 20.40 2.34 -3.05
CA ASP A 105 20.88 1.15 -2.35
C ASP A 105 21.61 0.20 -3.29
N ASN A 106 22.66 -0.44 -2.76
CA ASN A 106 23.33 -1.56 -3.41
C ASN A 106 22.69 -2.87 -2.92
N ILE A 107 22.32 -3.72 -3.85
CA ILE A 107 21.63 -5.00 -3.62
C ILE A 107 22.39 -6.11 -4.34
N ASN A 108 22.36 -7.31 -3.77
CA ASN A 108 22.76 -8.51 -4.49
C ASN A 108 21.53 -9.14 -5.14
N PHE A 109 21.58 -9.33 -6.45
CA PHE A 109 20.50 -9.96 -7.20
C PHE A 109 21.08 -11.04 -8.11
N LYS A 110 20.72 -12.31 -7.84
CA LYS A 110 21.22 -13.48 -8.59
C LYS A 110 22.76 -13.61 -8.62
N GLY A 111 23.44 -13.12 -7.59
CA GLY A 111 24.91 -13.14 -7.49
C GLY A 111 25.60 -11.88 -8.02
N ASP A 112 24.86 -10.98 -8.68
CA ASP A 112 25.41 -9.73 -9.19
C ASP A 112 25.14 -8.57 -8.22
N SER A 113 26.17 -7.74 -7.99
CA SER A 113 26.06 -6.49 -7.24
C SER A 113 25.42 -5.41 -8.11
N MET A 114 24.23 -4.96 -7.74
CA MET A 114 23.47 -3.98 -8.50
C MET A 114 23.09 -2.76 -7.63
N LYS A 115 23.03 -1.58 -8.24
CA LYS A 115 22.57 -0.34 -7.62
C LYS A 115 21.14 -0.01 -8.06
N ILE A 116 20.25 0.30 -7.12
CA ILE A 116 18.87 0.69 -7.41
C ILE A 116 18.85 2.13 -7.95
N LEU A 117 18.34 2.30 -9.17
CA LEU A 117 18.17 3.60 -9.82
C LEU A 117 16.79 4.21 -9.57
N SER A 118 15.74 3.38 -9.59
CA SER A 118 14.36 3.83 -9.31
C SER A 118 13.45 2.68 -8.89
N LEU A 119 12.40 3.02 -8.15
CA LEU A 119 11.36 2.12 -7.66
C LEU A 119 10.02 2.58 -8.25
N GLY A 120 9.64 2.02 -9.40
CA GLY A 120 8.38 2.31 -10.07
C GLY A 120 7.46 1.10 -10.05
N GLU A 121 6.79 0.82 -11.18
CA GLU A 121 6.08 -0.45 -11.39
C GLU A 121 7.05 -1.66 -11.37
N LYS A 122 8.28 -1.43 -11.81
CA LYS A 122 9.42 -2.36 -11.72
C LYS A 122 10.58 -1.66 -11.03
N ILE A 123 11.53 -2.45 -10.53
CA ILE A 123 12.78 -1.96 -9.95
C ILE A 123 13.76 -1.75 -11.10
N LEU A 124 14.23 -0.52 -11.30
CA LEU A 124 15.30 -0.24 -12.25
C LEU A 124 16.62 -0.32 -11.50
N VAL A 125 17.54 -1.13 -12.01
CA VAL A 125 18.85 -1.37 -11.39
C VAL A 125 19.96 -1.19 -12.41
N GLN A 126 21.17 -0.97 -11.91
CA GLN A 126 22.39 -0.91 -12.69
C GLN A 126 23.42 -1.85 -12.09
N ASP A 127 24.00 -2.73 -12.91
CA ASP A 127 25.17 -3.53 -12.53
C ASP A 127 26.35 -2.59 -12.23
N ILE A 128 26.96 -2.77 -11.07
CA ILE A 128 28.02 -1.89 -10.57
C ILE A 128 29.32 -2.02 -11.39
N TYR A 129 29.58 -3.20 -11.97
CA TYR A 129 30.80 -3.49 -12.72
C TYR A 129 30.63 -3.19 -14.21
N THR A 130 29.52 -3.65 -14.82
CA THR A 130 29.31 -3.51 -16.26
C THR A 130 28.60 -2.21 -16.64
N GLY A 131 27.97 -1.53 -15.67
CA GLY A 131 27.17 -0.33 -15.90
C GLY A 131 25.86 -0.58 -16.64
N LYS A 132 25.56 -1.83 -17.02
CA LYS A 132 24.33 -2.22 -17.74
C LYS A 132 23.11 -2.04 -16.83
N LYS A 133 22.01 -1.58 -17.43
CA LYS A 133 20.75 -1.33 -16.73
C LYS A 133 19.76 -2.45 -16.99
N TYR A 134 19.04 -2.86 -15.95
CA TYR A 134 18.02 -3.90 -16.02
C TYR A 134 16.75 -3.48 -15.28
N SER A 135 15.62 -4.02 -15.71
CA SER A 135 14.35 -3.85 -15.03
C SER A 135 13.91 -5.18 -14.42
N ILE A 136 13.71 -5.20 -13.10
CA ILE A 136 13.38 -6.39 -12.31
C ILE A 136 11.95 -6.26 -11.79
N ARG A 137 11.15 -7.33 -11.88
CA ARG A 137 9.83 -7.38 -11.23
C ARG A 137 10.03 -7.56 -9.73
N TYR A 138 9.18 -6.91 -8.93
CA TYR A 138 9.24 -7.06 -7.47
C TYR A 138 9.15 -8.51 -7.00
N SER A 139 8.31 -9.34 -7.64
CA SER A 139 8.21 -10.77 -7.33
C SER A 139 9.52 -11.53 -7.54
N ASP A 140 10.29 -11.17 -8.56
CA ASP A 140 11.58 -11.79 -8.81
C ASP A 140 12.61 -11.26 -7.81
N PHE A 141 12.57 -9.97 -7.51
CA PHE A 141 13.44 -9.37 -6.50
C PHE A 141 13.25 -10.01 -5.11
N GLU A 142 12.02 -10.16 -4.63
CA GLU A 142 11.73 -10.83 -3.34
C GLU A 142 12.21 -12.28 -3.29
N ARG A 143 12.27 -12.97 -4.44
CA ARG A 143 12.72 -14.36 -4.52
C ARG A 143 14.25 -14.51 -4.49
N TYR A 144 14.98 -13.56 -5.07
CA TYR A 144 16.42 -13.67 -5.30
C TYR A 144 17.27 -12.65 -4.54
N SER A 145 16.66 -11.67 -3.87
CA SER A 145 17.36 -10.81 -2.92
C SER A 145 17.48 -11.55 -1.59
N ARG A 146 18.70 -12.01 -1.29
CA ARG A 146 19.10 -12.54 0.00
C ARG A 146 20.48 -11.99 0.33
#